data_AF-A0A1I8ALY4-F1
#
_entry.id   AF-A0A1I8ALY4-F1
#
_cell.length_a   1.000
_cell.length_b   1.000
_cell.length_c   1.000
_cell.angle_alpha   90.00
_cell.angle_beta   90.00
_cell.angle_gamma   90.00
#
_symmetry.space_group_name_H-M   'P 1'
#
loop_
_entity.id
_entity.type
_entity.pdbx_description
1 polymer ?
#
loop_
_entity_poly.entity_id
_entity_poly.type
_entity_poly.pdbx_seq_one_letter_code
_entity_poly.pdbx_strand_id
1 'polypeptide(L)'
;MTQTYDIAVIGATGTVGETLVQILEERDFPLGTLHLLASNESAGSSVNYRGKNLRVREVDAFDFSQAIDSQSLPVQLVSPSAAAVALAVVLAPLKHLLELERVNVTACMAVSAQGREAVGELARQTAELLNARPLEPRFFDRQVAFNLLAQVGTSDSEGHGALERRL
;
A
#
# COMPACT_ATOMS: atom_id res chain seq x y z
N MET A 1 -7.11 -13.62 30.40
CA MET A 1 -6.06 -13.79 29.38
C MET A 1 -6.41 -12.87 28.22
N THR A 2 -5.47 -12.07 27.74
CA THR A 2 -5.68 -11.23 26.55
C THR A 2 -5.83 -12.17 25.34
N GLN A 3 -6.91 -12.01 24.57
CA GLN A 3 -7.12 -12.83 23.38
C GLN A 3 -6.04 -12.50 22.34
N THR A 4 -5.36 -13.52 21.82
CA THR A 4 -4.35 -13.39 20.77
C THR A 4 -4.90 -13.83 19.43
N TYR A 5 -4.31 -13.32 18.34
CA TYR A 5 -4.72 -13.65 16.97
C TYR A 5 -3.53 -14.11 16.13
N ASP A 6 -3.68 -15.22 15.42
CA ASP A 6 -2.75 -15.61 14.37
C ASP A 6 -3.04 -14.79 13.11
N ILE A 7 -2.03 -14.15 12.54
CA ILE A 7 -2.19 -13.21 11.43
C ILE A 7 -1.23 -13.58 10.31
N ALA A 8 -1.76 -13.63 9.08
CA ALA A 8 -0.97 -13.71 7.87
C ALA A 8 -0.96 -12.37 7.12
N VAL A 9 0.23 -11.86 6.80
CA VAL A 9 0.43 -10.66 5.98
C VAL A 9 0.93 -11.09 4.61
N ILE A 10 0.08 -10.97 3.59
CA ILE A 10 0.44 -11.22 2.19
C ILE A 10 1.02 -9.93 1.59
N GLY A 11 2.13 -10.06 0.86
CA GLY A 11 2.87 -8.91 0.33
C GLY A 11 3.75 -8.24 1.39
N ALA A 12 4.24 -9.01 2.37
CA ALA A 12 4.99 -8.51 3.52
C ALA A 12 6.29 -7.76 3.15
N THR A 13 6.85 -7.96 1.96
CA THR A 13 8.07 -7.31 1.44
C THR A 13 7.80 -6.02 0.64
N GLY A 14 6.52 -5.74 0.36
CA GLY A 14 6.11 -4.49 -0.27
C GLY A 14 6.09 -3.35 0.75
N THR A 15 6.12 -2.11 0.27
CA THR A 15 6.11 -0.91 1.13
C THR A 15 4.93 -0.89 2.10
N VAL A 16 3.73 -1.30 1.63
CA VAL A 16 2.52 -1.36 2.47
C VAL A 16 2.61 -2.49 3.50
N GLY A 17 3.09 -3.68 3.10
CA GLY A 17 3.22 -4.83 3.99
C GLY A 17 4.23 -4.60 5.10
N GLU A 18 5.40 -4.05 4.78
CA GLU A 18 6.42 -3.68 5.77
C GLU A 18 5.87 -2.65 6.77
N THR A 19 5.19 -1.62 6.28
CA THR A 19 4.56 -0.59 7.13
C THR A 19 3.49 -1.20 8.03
N LEU A 20 2.69 -2.16 7.52
CA LEU A 20 1.69 -2.84 8.32
C LEU A 20 2.33 -3.65 9.45
N VAL A 21 3.42 -4.38 9.19
CA VAL A 21 4.17 -5.12 10.22
C VAL A 21 4.74 -4.17 11.28
N GLN A 22 5.27 -3.02 10.87
CA GLN A 22 5.73 -1.98 11.80
C GLN A 22 4.58 -1.45 12.67
N ILE A 23 3.42 -1.15 12.09
CA ILE A 23 2.25 -0.67 12.85
C ILE A 23 1.76 -1.73 13.85
N LEU A 24 1.76 -3.03 13.47
CA LEU A 24 1.40 -4.11 14.39
C LEU A 24 2.34 -4.15 15.60
N GLU A 25 3.64 -3.89 15.40
CA GLU A 25 4.63 -3.78 16.46
C GLU A 25 4.41 -2.53 17.32
N GLU A 26 4.31 -1.35 16.71
CA GLU A 26 4.14 -0.06 17.40
C GLU A 26 2.87 -0.01 18.25
N ARG A 27 1.81 -0.68 17.82
CA ARG A 27 0.53 -0.74 18.54
C ARG A 27 0.45 -1.86 19.58
N ASP A 28 1.52 -2.63 19.76
CA ASP A 28 1.54 -3.85 20.58
C ASP A 28 0.31 -4.73 20.32
N PHE A 29 0.02 -4.98 19.03
CA PHE A 29 -1.17 -5.75 18.65
C PHE A 29 -1.06 -7.16 19.24
N PRO A 30 -2.15 -7.72 19.82
CA PRO A 30 -2.11 -9.02 20.49
C PRO A 30 -1.99 -10.17 19.48
N LEU A 31 -0.78 -10.39 18.98
CA LEU A 31 -0.43 -11.43 18.04
C LEU A 31 -0.11 -12.75 18.76
N GLY A 32 -0.65 -13.85 18.24
CA GLY A 32 -0.17 -15.21 18.54
C GLY A 32 1.03 -15.52 17.65
N THR A 33 0.76 -15.93 16.41
CA THR A 33 1.74 -16.20 15.37
C THR A 33 1.60 -15.20 14.22
N LEU A 34 2.70 -14.56 13.84
CA LEU A 34 2.76 -13.68 12.67
C LEU A 34 3.40 -14.42 11.50
N HIS A 35 2.61 -14.63 10.44
CA HIS A 35 3.02 -15.28 9.22
C HIS A 35 3.27 -14.24 8.12
N LEU A 36 4.51 -14.11 7.68
CA LEU A 36 4.88 -13.19 6.60
C LEU A 36 4.95 -13.94 5.27
N LEU A 37 4.17 -13.48 4.31
CA LEU A 37 3.98 -14.14 3.02
C LEU A 37 4.25 -13.16 1.88
N ALA A 38 4.90 -13.64 0.83
CA ALA A 38 5.10 -12.88 -0.41
C ALA A 38 5.11 -13.82 -1.62
N SER A 39 5.34 -13.28 -2.81
CA SER A 39 5.57 -14.08 -4.01
C SER A 39 6.85 -14.90 -3.89
N ASN A 40 7.02 -15.89 -4.77
CA ASN A 40 8.19 -16.76 -4.78
C ASN A 40 9.50 -15.96 -4.91
N GLU A 41 9.53 -14.90 -5.73
CA GLU A 41 10.70 -14.04 -5.92
C GLU A 41 11.15 -13.35 -4.63
N SER A 42 10.20 -13.12 -3.71
CA SER A 42 10.45 -12.48 -2.41
C SER A 42 10.61 -13.49 -1.27
N ALA A 43 10.36 -14.78 -1.51
CA ALA A 43 10.44 -15.81 -0.48
C ALA A 43 11.89 -16.00 0.00
N GLY A 44 12.07 -16.24 1.30
CA GLY A 44 13.39 -16.35 1.92
C GLY A 44 14.03 -15.03 2.35
N SER A 45 13.49 -13.89 1.92
CA SER A 45 13.79 -12.58 2.53
C SER A 45 13.33 -12.53 3.99
N SER A 46 13.62 -11.43 4.69
CA SER A 46 13.21 -11.24 6.07
C SER A 46 12.69 -9.83 6.30
N VAL A 47 11.71 -9.71 7.20
CA VAL A 47 11.18 -8.44 7.69
C VAL A 47 11.44 -8.37 9.19
N ASN A 48 11.89 -7.22 9.67
CA ASN A 48 12.12 -6.99 11.08
C ASN A 48 10.79 -6.86 11.85
N TYR A 49 10.68 -7.56 12.97
CA TYR A 49 9.58 -7.45 13.92
C TYR A 49 10.11 -7.72 15.34
N ARG A 50 9.96 -6.75 16.24
CA ARG A 50 10.43 -6.82 17.64
C ARG A 50 11.92 -7.14 17.77
N GLY A 51 12.72 -6.52 16.91
CA GLY A 51 14.18 -6.74 16.83
C GLY A 51 14.60 -8.12 16.31
N LYS A 52 13.67 -8.90 15.76
CA LYS A 52 13.93 -10.21 15.15
C LYS A 52 13.62 -10.15 13.66
N ASN A 53 14.48 -10.76 12.85
CA ASN A 53 14.23 -10.95 11.43
C ASN A 53 13.33 -12.17 11.21
N LEU A 54 12.06 -11.92 10.92
CA LEU A 54 11.10 -12.96 10.58
C LEU A 54 11.23 -13.32 9.10
N ARG A 55 11.37 -14.62 8.82
CA ARG A 55 11.51 -15.13 7.45
C ARG A 55 10.18 -15.03 6.69
N VAL A 56 10.25 -14.51 5.48
CA VAL A 56 9.12 -14.46 4.54
C VAL A 56 9.01 -15.80 3.83
N ARG A 57 7.80 -16.34 3.77
CA ARG A 57 7.46 -17.58 3.06
C ARG A 57 6.70 -17.27 1.77
N GLU A 58 6.70 -18.23 0.86
CA GLU A 58 5.90 -18.16 -0.36
C GLU A 58 4.40 -18.28 -0.01
N VAL A 59 3.59 -17.43 -0.62
CA VAL A 59 2.14 -17.37 -0.38
C VAL A 59 1.41 -18.60 -0.94
N ASP A 60 1.80 -19.08 -2.13
CA ASP A 60 1.12 -20.18 -2.81
C ASP A 60 1.28 -21.52 -2.10
N ALA A 61 2.38 -21.67 -1.33
CA ALA A 61 2.66 -22.85 -0.52
C ALA A 61 2.10 -22.75 0.91
N PHE A 62 1.41 -21.66 1.27
CA PHE A 62 0.93 -21.43 2.63
C PHE A 62 -0.47 -22.00 2.87
N ASP A 63 -0.60 -22.76 3.95
CA ASP A 63 -1.88 -23.27 4.42
C ASP A 63 -2.56 -22.26 5.38
N PHE A 64 -3.58 -21.58 4.86
CA PHE A 64 -4.32 -20.54 5.59
C PHE A 64 -5.17 -21.06 6.75
N SER A 65 -5.38 -22.38 6.87
CA SER A 65 -6.04 -22.93 8.06
C SER A 65 -5.25 -22.66 9.35
N GLN A 66 -3.95 -22.38 9.24
CA GLN A 66 -3.07 -21.99 10.36
C GLN A 66 -3.25 -20.54 10.82
N ALA A 67 -3.87 -19.67 10.00
CA ALA A 67 -4.06 -18.24 10.31
C ALA A 67 -5.52 -17.86 10.58
N ILE A 68 -6.45 -18.80 10.38
CA ILE A 68 -7.87 -18.62 10.67
C ILE A 68 -8.18 -19.49 11.88
N ASP A 69 -7.97 -18.93 13.07
CA ASP A 69 -8.52 -19.59 14.26
C ASP A 69 -10.06 -19.58 14.15
N SER A 70 -10.64 -20.70 14.58
CA SER A 70 -12.00 -21.23 14.47
C SER A 70 -13.16 -20.35 14.98
N GLN A 71 -13.08 -19.03 14.82
CA GLN A 71 -14.16 -18.10 15.17
C GLN A 71 -15.23 -18.02 14.08
N SER A 72 -16.41 -17.56 14.50
CA SER A 72 -17.72 -17.79 13.89
C SER A 72 -17.97 -17.05 12.57
N LEU A 73 -17.23 -17.41 11.51
CA LEU A 73 -17.43 -17.16 10.07
C LEU A 73 -16.26 -16.38 9.44
N PRO A 74 -15.73 -16.83 8.29
CA PRO A 74 -14.78 -16.03 7.54
C PRO A 74 -15.48 -14.77 7.04
N VAL A 75 -14.98 -13.60 7.45
CA VAL A 75 -15.44 -12.29 6.95
C VAL A 75 -14.41 -11.77 5.97
N GLN A 76 -14.86 -11.41 4.77
CA GLN A 76 -14.04 -10.70 3.79
C GLN A 76 -14.31 -9.20 3.91
N LEU A 77 -13.31 -8.46 4.37
CA LEU A 77 -13.33 -7.01 4.44
C LEU A 77 -12.35 -6.42 3.43
N VAL A 78 -12.68 -5.23 2.92
CA VAL A 78 -11.80 -4.47 2.02
C VAL A 78 -11.46 -3.15 2.69
N SER A 79 -10.17 -2.88 2.84
CA SER A 79 -9.70 -1.53 3.16
C SER A 79 -9.67 -0.69 1.88
N PRO A 80 -10.36 0.47 1.82
CA PRO A 80 -10.37 1.31 0.62
C PRO A 80 -8.98 1.83 0.22
N SER A 81 -8.88 2.46 -0.95
CA SER A 81 -7.64 3.09 -1.38
C SER A 81 -7.22 4.22 -0.43
N ALA A 82 -5.92 4.54 -0.35
CA ALA A 82 -5.41 5.58 0.55
C ALA A 82 -6.10 6.94 0.33
N ALA A 83 -6.37 7.31 -0.92
CA ALA A 83 -7.06 8.55 -1.24
C ALA A 83 -8.55 8.54 -0.83
N ALA A 84 -9.24 7.39 -0.97
CA ALA A 84 -10.61 7.24 -0.50
C ALA A 84 -10.69 7.33 1.03
N VAL A 85 -9.75 6.69 1.75
CA VAL A 85 -9.67 6.79 3.22
C VAL A 85 -9.39 8.23 3.65
N ALA A 86 -8.43 8.91 3.01
CA ALA A 86 -8.10 10.29 3.32
C ALA A 86 -9.32 11.23 3.15
N LEU A 87 -10.07 11.06 2.06
CA LEU A 87 -11.30 11.82 1.84
C LEU A 87 -12.38 11.45 2.87
N ALA A 88 -12.61 10.17 3.11
CA ALA A 88 -13.64 9.68 4.02
C ALA A 88 -13.42 10.16 5.45
N VAL A 89 -12.19 10.16 5.96
CA VAL A 89 -11.87 10.66 7.30
C VAL A 89 -12.21 12.15 7.45
N VAL A 90 -11.99 12.94 6.41
CA VAL A 90 -12.32 14.39 6.41
C VAL A 90 -13.82 14.63 6.29
N LEU A 91 -14.51 13.87 5.44
CA LEU A 91 -15.94 14.05 5.18
C LEU A 91 -16.84 13.43 6.25
N ALA A 92 -16.39 12.37 6.94
CA ALA A 92 -17.16 11.67 7.96
C ALA A 92 -17.79 12.60 9.02
N PRO A 93 -17.07 13.54 9.66
CA PRO A 93 -17.67 14.43 10.64
C PRO A 93 -18.67 15.42 10.03
N LEU A 94 -18.51 15.79 8.75
CA LEU A 94 -19.39 16.75 8.07
C LEU A 94 -20.75 16.16 7.74
N LYS A 95 -20.87 14.83 7.61
CA LYS A 95 -22.11 14.13 7.25
C LYS A 95 -23.27 14.39 8.22
N HIS A 96 -22.98 14.74 9.47
CA HIS A 96 -23.99 15.09 10.47
C HIS A 96 -24.36 16.58 10.49
N LEU A 97 -23.62 17.40 9.74
CA LEU A 97 -23.77 18.87 9.72
C LEU A 97 -24.31 19.37 8.38
N LEU A 98 -23.99 18.68 7.29
CA LEU A 98 -24.29 19.08 5.92
C LEU A 98 -24.84 17.90 5.12
N GLU A 99 -25.81 18.18 4.26
CA GLU A 99 -26.21 17.27 3.20
C GLU A 99 -25.27 17.48 2.00
N LEU A 100 -24.39 16.52 1.74
CA LEU A 100 -23.39 16.61 0.67
C LEU A 100 -24.02 16.23 -0.67
N GLU A 101 -24.26 17.19 -1.55
CA GLU A 101 -24.79 16.93 -2.91
C GLU A 101 -23.68 16.57 -3.91
N ARG A 102 -22.53 17.22 -3.82
CA ARG A 102 -21.39 17.01 -4.73
C ARG A 102 -20.07 17.28 -4.02
N VAL A 103 -19.11 16.41 -4.25
CA VAL A 103 -17.72 16.58 -3.82
C VAL A 103 -16.85 16.66 -5.07
N ASN A 104 -16.02 17.70 -5.17
CA ASN A 104 -14.99 17.81 -6.19
C ASN A 104 -13.62 17.67 -5.50
N VAL A 105 -12.78 16.77 -6.02
CA VAL A 105 -11.49 16.45 -5.41
C VAL A 105 -10.41 16.53 -6.47
N THR A 106 -9.34 17.27 -6.18
CA THR A 106 -8.07 17.19 -6.92
C THR A 106 -7.05 16.48 -6.03
N ALA A 107 -6.71 15.24 -6.36
CA ALA A 107 -5.78 14.44 -5.58
C ALA A 107 -4.36 14.51 -6.17
N CYS A 108 -3.46 15.26 -5.52
CA CYS A 108 -2.05 15.28 -5.87
C CYS A 108 -1.33 14.06 -5.28
N MET A 109 -1.14 13.01 -6.09
CA MET A 109 -0.59 11.74 -5.62
C MET A 109 0.95 11.72 -5.63
N ALA A 110 1.55 11.20 -4.57
CA ALA A 110 2.97 10.92 -4.52
C ALA A 110 3.34 9.68 -5.36
N VAL A 111 4.57 9.63 -5.89
CA VAL A 111 5.08 8.49 -6.66
C VAL A 111 5.10 7.18 -5.85
N SER A 112 5.12 7.25 -4.52
CA SER A 112 5.03 6.08 -3.64
C SER A 112 3.73 5.30 -3.81
N ALA A 113 2.68 5.92 -4.37
CA ALA A 113 1.45 5.23 -4.75
C ALA A 113 1.68 4.14 -5.82
N GLN A 114 2.79 4.20 -6.55
CA GLN A 114 3.21 3.21 -7.55
C GLN A 114 4.36 2.30 -7.06
N GLY A 115 4.64 2.31 -5.75
CA GLY A 115 5.60 1.40 -5.13
C GLY A 115 7.04 1.91 -5.10
N ARG A 116 7.94 1.04 -4.61
CA ARG A 116 9.34 1.39 -4.30
C ARG A 116 10.16 1.74 -5.54
N GLU A 117 9.90 1.08 -6.67
CA GLU A 117 10.59 1.37 -7.94
C GLU A 117 10.27 2.78 -8.45
N ALA A 118 9.01 3.21 -8.36
CA ALA A 118 8.60 4.57 -8.72
C ALA A 118 9.28 5.64 -7.85
N VAL A 119 9.46 5.38 -6.55
CA VAL A 119 10.23 6.26 -5.64
C VAL A 119 11.69 6.31 -6.07
N GLY A 120 12.30 5.16 -6.38
CA GLY A 120 13.66 5.09 -6.89
C GLY A 120 13.86 5.85 -8.20
N GLU A 121 12.89 5.75 -9.12
CA GLU A 121 12.90 6.46 -10.38
C GLU A 121 12.83 7.99 -10.19
N LEU A 122 11.93 8.50 -9.33
CA LEU A 122 11.88 9.93 -9.03
C LEU A 122 13.22 10.43 -8.47
N ALA A 123 13.81 9.69 -7.53
CA ALA A 123 15.11 10.04 -6.95
C ALA A 123 16.22 10.08 -8.02
N ARG A 124 16.27 9.06 -8.89
CA ARG A 124 17.23 8.97 -9.99
C ARG A 124 17.08 10.14 -10.97
N GLN A 125 15.87 10.38 -11.47
CA GLN A 125 15.61 11.47 -12.41
C GLN A 125 15.96 12.84 -11.80
N THR A 126 15.64 13.05 -10.52
CA THR A 126 15.99 14.28 -9.81
C THR A 126 17.51 14.47 -9.74
N ALA A 127 18.25 13.42 -9.38
CA ALA A 127 19.70 13.46 -9.33
C ALA A 127 20.34 13.72 -10.70
N GLU A 128 19.84 13.09 -11.77
CA GLU A 128 20.36 13.30 -13.13
C GLU A 128 20.20 14.76 -13.58
N LEU A 129 19.01 15.34 -13.39
CA LEU A 129 18.73 16.72 -13.76
C LEU A 129 19.59 17.72 -12.97
N LEU A 130 19.73 17.51 -11.65
CA LEU A 130 20.56 18.38 -10.80
C LEU A 130 22.06 18.30 -11.12
N ASN A 131 22.52 17.21 -11.74
CA ASN A 131 23.90 17.03 -12.18
C ASN A 131 24.09 17.25 -13.69
N ALA A 132 23.12 17.88 -14.37
CA ALA A 132 23.14 18.16 -15.81
C ALA A 132 23.43 16.91 -16.68
N ARG A 133 23.00 15.73 -16.21
CA ARG A 133 23.08 14.48 -16.97
C ARG A 133 21.84 14.32 -17.86
N PRO A 134 21.96 13.62 -19.00
CA PRO A 134 20.80 13.30 -19.82
C PRO A 134 19.78 12.49 -19.03
N LEU A 135 18.50 12.83 -19.19
CA LEU A 135 17.39 12.14 -18.55
C LEU A 135 16.89 11.01 -19.44
N GLU A 136 16.82 9.80 -18.88
CA GLU A 136 16.25 8.63 -19.55
C GLU A 136 15.15 8.00 -18.67
N PRO A 137 13.85 8.25 -18.92
CA PRO A 137 12.77 7.63 -18.15
C PRO A 137 12.78 6.10 -18.29
N ARG A 138 12.60 5.39 -17.17
CA ARG A 138 12.61 3.90 -17.14
C ARG A 138 11.32 3.29 -16.64
N PHE A 139 10.82 3.79 -15.51
CA PHE A 139 9.56 3.33 -14.93
C PHE A 139 8.37 4.11 -15.50
N PHE A 140 8.53 5.42 -15.63
CA PHE A 140 7.56 6.29 -16.29
C PHE A 140 7.92 6.45 -17.76
N ASP A 141 6.91 6.69 -18.60
CA ASP A 141 7.09 6.99 -20.04
C ASP A 141 7.58 8.42 -20.31
N ARG A 142 7.68 9.25 -19.26
CA ARG A 142 8.07 10.66 -19.33
C ARG A 142 8.73 11.13 -18.03
N GLN A 143 9.25 12.36 -18.06
CA GLN A 143 9.86 12.99 -16.89
C GLN A 143 8.83 13.20 -15.77
N VAL A 144 9.20 12.77 -14.56
CA VAL A 144 8.44 12.97 -13.31
C VAL A 144 9.16 13.93 -12.37
N ALA A 145 10.49 13.97 -12.38
CA ALA A 145 11.24 14.93 -11.57
C ALA A 145 10.91 16.38 -11.98
N PHE A 146 10.61 17.23 -10.99
CA PHE A 146 10.19 18.64 -11.21
C PHE A 146 9.00 18.79 -12.17
N ASN A 147 8.12 17.78 -12.23
CA ASN A 147 6.96 17.76 -13.12
C ASN A 147 5.70 17.31 -12.37
N LEU A 148 4.53 17.63 -12.92
CA LEU A 148 3.24 17.12 -12.48
C LEU A 148 2.59 16.37 -13.64
N LEU A 149 2.31 15.09 -13.41
CA LEU A 149 1.60 14.27 -14.40
C LEU A 149 0.10 14.47 -14.24
N ALA A 150 -0.58 14.77 -15.35
CA ALA A 150 -2.02 15.02 -15.35
C ALA A 150 -2.86 13.78 -14.99
N GLN A 151 -2.29 12.58 -15.16
CA GLN A 151 -2.97 11.32 -14.91
C GLN A 151 -1.99 10.27 -14.39
N VAL A 152 -2.53 9.29 -13.66
CA VAL A 152 -1.79 8.11 -13.18
C VAL A 152 -2.17 6.91 -14.05
N GLY A 153 -1.24 6.47 -14.90
CA GLY A 153 -1.46 5.34 -15.81
C GLY A 153 -2.31 5.68 -17.03
N THR A 154 -3.00 4.67 -17.58
CA THR A 154 -3.88 4.83 -18.74
C THR A 154 -5.31 5.13 -18.32
N SER A 155 -6.01 5.90 -19.16
CA SER A 155 -7.45 6.15 -19.00
C SER A 155 -8.27 5.10 -19.75
N ASP A 156 -9.50 4.89 -19.31
CA ASP A 156 -10.50 4.12 -20.05
C ASP A 156 -11.18 4.95 -21.16
N SER A 157 -12.19 4.36 -21.81
CA SER A 157 -12.94 4.98 -22.91
C SER A 157 -13.73 6.24 -22.54
N GLU A 158 -14.02 6.45 -21.24
CA GLU A 158 -14.71 7.63 -20.72
C GLU A 158 -13.72 8.70 -20.23
N GLY A 159 -12.41 8.42 -20.29
CA GLY A 159 -11.35 9.34 -19.88
C GLY A 159 -10.94 9.20 -18.42
N HIS A 160 -11.47 8.22 -17.68
CA HIS A 160 -11.16 8.04 -16.26
C HIS A 160 -9.95 7.12 -16.03
N GLY A 161 -9.09 7.47 -15.08
CA GLY A 161 -8.03 6.60 -14.57
C GLY A 161 -8.57 5.54 -13.62
N ALA A 162 -7.87 4.41 -13.48
CA ALA A 162 -8.28 3.31 -12.59
C ALA A 162 -8.42 3.75 -11.11
N LEU A 163 -7.56 4.67 -10.66
CA LEU A 163 -7.62 5.21 -9.30
C LEU A 163 -8.75 6.21 -9.11
N GLU A 164 -9.12 6.95 -10.15
CA GLU A 164 -10.26 7.87 -10.13
C GLU A 164 -11.57 7.10 -9.97
N ARG A 165 -11.71 5.96 -10.67
CA ARG A 165 -12.87 5.06 -10.49
C ARG A 165 -12.92 4.35 -9.14
N ARG A 166 -11.79 4.26 -8.44
CA ARG A 166 -11.68 3.60 -7.14
C ARG A 166 -11.99 4.54 -5.97
N LEU A 167 -12.07 5.85 -6.24
CA LEU A 167 -12.54 6.86 -5.28
C LEU A 167 -14.06 6.86 -5.20
#